data_AF-A0A5M4EQ74-F1
#
_entry.id   AF-A0A5M4EQ74-F1
#
_cell.length_a   1.000
_cell.length_b   1.000
_cell.length_c   1.000
_cell.angle_alpha   90.00
_cell.angle_beta   90.00
_cell.angle_gamma   90.00
#
_symmetry.space_group_name_H-M   'P 1'
#
loop_
_entity.id
_entity.type
_entity.pdbx_description
1 polymer ?
#
loop_
_entity_poly.entity_id
_entity_poly.type
_entity_poly.pdbx_seq_one_letter_code
_entity_poly.pdbx_strand_id
1 'polypeptide(L)' 'MFAWRSPSSKPYRNLRGKASDEELIDLMTKEPRLIRRPILSDGSQIIFGFKKHAYDDLS' A
#
# COMPACT_ATOMS: atom_id res chain seq x y z
N MET A 1 0.52 3.69 -1.90
CA MET A 1 0.37 2.91 -0.65
C MET A 1 -0.89 2.05 -0.63
N PHE A 2 -2.08 2.62 -0.87
CA PHE A 2 -3.35 1.87 -0.85
C PHE A 2 -3.42 0.74 -1.91
N ALA A 3 -3.92 -0.42 -1.51
CA ALA A 3 -3.92 -1.67 -2.27
C ALA A 3 -5.16 -1.82 -3.16
N TRP A 4 -5.35 -0.92 -4.13
CA TRP A 4 -6.51 -0.93 -5.03
C TRP A 4 -6.74 -2.26 -5.79
N ARG A 5 -5.70 -3.07 -5.99
CA ARG A 5 -5.79 -4.37 -6.67
C ARG A 5 -6.12 -5.54 -5.73
N SER A 6 -6.17 -5.31 -4.41
CA SER A 6 -6.52 -6.34 -3.41
C SER A 6 -8.00 -6.73 -3.50
N PRO A 7 -8.38 -7.99 -3.24
CA PRO A 7 -9.78 -8.36 -3.07
C PRO A 7 -10.50 -7.52 -1.99
N SER A 8 -9.79 -7.18 -0.92
CA SER A 8 -10.32 -6.36 0.19
C SER A 8 -10.65 -4.93 -0.22
N SER A 9 -10.12 -4.44 -1.36
CA SER A 9 -10.41 -3.08 -1.84
C SER A 9 -11.74 -2.97 -2.58
N LYS A 10 -12.36 -4.10 -2.98
CA LYS A 10 -13.58 -4.12 -3.81
C LYS A 10 -14.68 -3.18 -3.28
N PRO A 11 -15.00 -3.16 -1.98
CA PRO A 11 -16.05 -2.28 -1.44
C PRO A 11 -15.74 -0.79 -1.54
N TYR A 12 -14.46 -0.40 -1.72
CA TYR A 12 -13.99 0.98 -1.62
C TYR A 12 -13.63 1.60 -2.98
N ARG A 13 -13.78 0.87 -4.10
CA ARG A 13 -13.28 1.32 -5.42
C ARG A 13 -13.92 2.60 -5.93
N ASN A 14 -15.13 2.92 -5.48
CA ASN A 14 -15.82 4.18 -5.77
C ASN A 14 -15.12 5.41 -5.19
N LEU A 15 -14.27 5.24 -4.17
CA LEU A 15 -13.49 6.32 -3.55
C LEU A 15 -12.23 6.70 -4.33
N ARG A 16 -11.87 5.93 -5.37
CA ARG A 16 -10.65 6.16 -6.14
C ARG A 16 -10.70 7.53 -6.84
N GLY A 17 -9.76 8.41 -6.46
CA GLY A 17 -9.68 9.79 -6.97
C GLY A 17 -10.69 10.74 -6.35
N LYS A 18 -11.40 10.33 -5.29
CA LYS A 18 -12.40 11.14 -4.58
C LYS A 18 -12.11 11.29 -3.09
N ALA A 19 -11.64 10.23 -2.44
CA ALA A 19 -11.29 10.27 -1.02
C ALA A 19 -10.00 11.05 -0.77
N SER A 20 -9.92 11.71 0.39
CA SER A 20 -8.71 12.36 0.87
C SER A 20 -7.68 11.33 1.35
N ASP A 21 -6.43 11.77 1.52
CA ASP A 21 -5.38 10.89 2.05
C ASP A 21 -5.67 10.46 3.49
N GLU A 22 -6.25 11.33 4.32
CA GLU A 22 -6.64 11.03 5.70
C GLU A 22 -7.73 9.94 5.76
N GLU A 23 -8.74 10.03 4.89
CA GLU A 23 -9.78 9.00 4.79
C GLU A 23 -9.19 7.65 4.38
N LEU A 24 -8.25 7.66 3.42
CA LEU A 24 -7.57 6.44 2.98
C LEU A 24 -6.68 5.87 4.09
N ILE A 25 -6.03 6.71 4.90
CA ILE A 25 -5.21 6.29 6.05
C ILE A 25 -6.08 5.67 7.15
N ASP A 26 -7.21 6.29 7.49
CA ASP A 26 -8.17 5.74 8.46
C ASP A 26 -8.70 4.37 8.00
N LEU A 27 -9.05 4.23 6.72
CA LEU A 27 -9.44 2.94 6.13
C LEU A 27 -8.31 1.90 6.22
N MET A 28 -7.06 2.27 5.92
CA MET A 28 -5.92 1.35 6.04
C MET A 28 -5.66 0.93 7.50
N THR A 29 -5.94 1.81 8.46
CA THR A 29 -5.81 1.52 9.89
C THR A 29 -6.88 0.53 10.36
N LYS A 30 -8.12 0.68 9.86
CA LYS A 30 -9.24 -0.24 10.15
C LYS A 30 -9.13 -1.57 9.43
N GLU A 31 -8.61 -1.57 8.20
CA GLU A 31 -8.40 -2.76 7.38
C GLU A 31 -6.97 -2.78 6.81
N PRO A 32 -6.02 -3.41 7.54
CA PRO A 32 -4.62 -3.48 7.13
C PRO A 32 -4.38 -4.19 5.79
N ARG A 33 -5.36 -4.96 5.26
CA ARG A 33 -5.31 -5.56 3.91
C ARG A 33 -5.44 -4.53 2.78
N LEU A 34 -5.76 -3.29 3.11
CA LEU A 34 -5.74 -2.16 2.18
C LEU A 34 -4.35 -1.55 2.02
N ILE A 35 -3.33 -2.00 2.74
CA ILE A 35 -1.95 -1.56 2.57
C ILE A 35 -1.24 -2.46 1.54
N ARG A 36 -0.54 -1.89 0.55
CA ARG A 36 0.26 -2.66 -0.43
C ARG A 36 1.40 -3.41 0.25
N ARG A 37 1.68 -4.62 -0.20
CA ARG A 37 2.67 -5.55 0.39
C ARG A 37 3.50 -6.25 -0.70
N PRO A 38 4.73 -6.71 -0.39
CA PRO A 38 5.54 -6.34 0.78
C PRO A 38 5.89 -4.85 0.80
N ILE A 39 6.38 -4.36 1.95
CA ILE A 39 6.95 -3.00 2.08
C ILE A 39 8.40 -3.19 2.51
N LEU A 40 9.31 -2.58 1.76
CA LEU A 40 10.73 -2.50 2.11
C LEU A 40 11.07 -1.02 2.30
N SER A 41 11.82 -0.70 3.36
CA SER A 41 12.33 0.65 3.60
C SER A 41 13.64 0.61 4.36
N ASP A 42 14.54 1.53 4.04
CA ASP A 42 15.79 1.80 4.74
C ASP A 42 15.75 3.13 5.52
N GLY A 43 14.56 3.73 5.69
CA GLY A 43 14.35 5.03 6.31
C GLY A 43 14.53 6.23 5.39
N SER A 44 15.19 6.07 4.23
CA SER A 44 15.33 7.11 3.21
C SER A 44 14.40 6.91 2.02
N GLN A 45 14.14 5.64 1.66
CA GLN A 45 13.28 5.25 0.57
C GLN A 45 12.29 4.17 1.02
N ILE A 46 11.15 4.12 0.31
CA ILE A 46 10.10 3.12 0.53
C ILE A 46 9.77 2.45 -0.80
N ILE A 47 9.76 1.12 -0.78
CA ILE A 47 9.48 0.27 -1.93
C ILE A 47 8.23 -0.56 -1.61
N PHE A 48 7.21 -0.40 -2.47
CA PHE A 48 5.97 -1.17 -2.37
C PHE A 48 5.93 -2.30 -3.40
N GLY A 49 5.74 -3.52 -2.91
CA GLY A 49 5.76 -4.74 -3.72
C GLY A 49 7.17 -5.33 -3.81
N PHE A 50 7.25 -6.53 -4.37
CA PHE A 50 8.54 -7.17 -4.60
C PHE A 50 9.18 -6.63 -5.89
N LYS A 51 10.44 -6.20 -5.79
CA LYS A 51 11.27 -5.75 -6.91
C LYS A 51 12.64 -6.39 -6.76
N LYS A 52 12.94 -7.41 -7.56
CA LYS A 52 14.17 -8.23 -7.42
C LYS A 52 15.43 -7.41 -7.12
N HIS A 53 15.80 -6.48 -8.01
CA HIS A 53 16.98 -5.64 -7.84
C HIS A 53 17.05 -4.86 -6.53
N ALA A 54 15.92 -4.39 -6.01
CA ALA A 54 15.91 -3.63 -4.77
C ALA A 54 16.08 -4.49 -3.51
N TYR A 55 15.91 -5.80 -3.64
CA TYR A 55 16.14 -6.76 -2.56
C TYR A 55 17.51 -7.44 -2.68
N ASP A 56 18.15 -7.38 -3.86
CA ASP A 56 19.51 -7.90 -4.07
C ASP A 56 20.54 -7.12 -3.24
N ASP A 57 20.31 -5.83 -2.95
CA ASP A 57 21.19 -4.98 -2.12
C ASP A 57 21.10 -5.27 -0.61
N LEU A 58 20.22 -6.20 -0.18
CA LEU A 58 20.04 -6.58 1.23
C LEU A 58 20.76 -7.89 1.62
N SER A 59 21.44 -8.55 0.68
CA SER A 59 22.08 -9.87 0.88
C SER A 59 23.53 -9.80 1.30
#